data_AF-A0A2N0LRD2-F1
#
_entry.id   AF-A0A2N0LRD2-F1
#
_cell.length_a   1.000
_cell.length_b   1.000
_cell.length_c   1.000
_cell.angle_alpha   90.00
_cell.angle_beta   90.00
_cell.angle_gamma   90.00
#
_symmetry.space_group_name_H-M   'P 1'
#
loop_
_entity.id
_entity.type
_entity.pdbx_description
1 polymer ?
#
loop_
_entity_poly.entity_id
_entity_poly.type
_entity_poly.pdbx_seq_one_letter_code
_entity_poly.pdbx_strand_id
1 'polypeptide(L)'
;MLLSLLGKITSRPGLAEKAFGEGEVFLVKGGLFMSGVNIDPSADEGIGTEWKEDAGQHHYNPSAGLRRPRLAPYAMHMPHGLYSPIYLNPNSPFALRRDSGTLFLYLEELRLFPVQFERRPKYYPLSTSTGVPMHHLGPHRLKRQVLFEYNAYCRYSGQSRLNGNLKFV
;
A
#
# COMPACT_ATOMS: atom_id res chain seq x y z
N MET A 1 6.18 14.63 23.82
CA MET A 1 6.61 13.22 23.74
C MET A 1 7.34 12.89 22.43
N LEU A 2 6.82 13.25 21.24
CA LEU A 2 7.56 13.04 19.98
C LEU A 2 8.91 13.83 19.95
N LEU A 3 8.90 15.07 20.44
CA LEU A 3 10.09 15.92 20.60
C LEU A 3 11.16 15.35 21.55
N SER A 4 10.74 14.71 22.66
CA SER A 4 11.69 14.06 23.58
C SER A 4 12.28 12.77 23.02
N LEU A 5 11.58 12.12 22.08
CA LEU A 5 12.07 10.97 21.33
C LEU A 5 13.12 11.40 20.31
N LEU A 6 12.81 12.45 19.54
CA LEU A 6 13.74 13.08 18.60
C LEU A 6 15.04 13.49 19.27
N GLY A 7 14.99 14.08 20.48
CA GLY A 7 16.18 14.46 21.24
C GLY A 7 17.09 13.30 21.67
N LYS A 8 16.54 12.09 21.89
CA LYS A 8 17.36 10.89 22.18
C LYS A 8 17.98 10.31 20.91
N ILE A 9 17.24 10.32 19.81
CA ILE A 9 17.67 9.72 18.54
C ILE A 9 18.75 10.56 17.85
N THR A 10 18.63 11.90 17.88
CA THR A 10 19.64 12.82 17.30
C THR A 10 21.00 12.71 17.99
N SER A 11 21.04 12.23 19.24
CA SER A 11 22.30 12.08 19.99
C SER A 11 23.13 10.86 19.58
N ARG A 12 22.55 9.85 18.90
CA ARG A 12 23.24 8.60 18.50
C ARG A 12 22.62 7.96 17.22
N PRO A 13 23.05 8.38 16.02
CA PRO A 13 22.46 7.93 14.75
C PRO A 13 22.49 6.39 14.55
N GLY A 14 23.55 5.72 15.01
CA GLY A 14 23.71 4.26 14.89
C GLY A 14 22.83 3.41 15.83
N LEU A 15 22.14 4.04 16.79
CA LEU A 15 21.22 3.36 17.72
C LEU A 15 19.75 3.50 17.31
N ALA A 16 19.43 4.43 16.41
CA ALA A 16 18.06 4.72 15.96
C ALA A 16 17.34 3.44 15.49
N GLU A 17 18.01 2.61 14.69
CA GLU A 17 17.44 1.38 14.13
C GLU A 17 17.08 0.32 15.17
N LYS A 18 17.69 0.35 16.37
CA LYS A 18 17.43 -0.61 17.46
C LYS A 18 16.66 0.00 18.63
N ALA A 19 16.32 1.29 18.58
CA ALA A 19 15.79 2.03 19.72
C ALA A 19 14.27 2.22 19.73
N PHE A 20 13.55 1.86 18.66
CA PHE A 20 12.10 2.04 18.60
C PHE A 20 11.37 0.85 19.24
N GLY A 21 10.87 1.03 20.45
CA GLY A 21 9.92 0.11 21.07
C GLY A 21 8.55 0.17 20.40
N GLU A 22 7.66 -0.72 20.80
CA GLU A 22 6.31 -0.84 20.23
C GLU A 22 5.51 0.47 20.32
N GLY A 23 5.59 1.15 21.48
CA GLY A 23 4.91 2.43 21.70
C GLY A 23 5.40 3.53 20.77
N GLU A 24 6.70 3.61 20.52
CA GLU A 24 7.28 4.58 19.59
C GLU A 24 6.85 4.30 18.15
N VAL A 25 6.90 3.05 17.70
CA VAL A 25 6.46 2.67 16.36
C VAL A 25 4.96 2.95 16.18
N PHE A 26 4.15 2.73 17.22
CA PHE A 26 2.74 3.08 17.20
C PHE A 26 2.50 4.59 17.03
N LEU A 27 3.28 5.43 17.72
CA LEU A 27 3.19 6.89 17.56
C LEU A 27 3.61 7.33 16.15
N VAL A 28 4.67 6.74 15.60
CA VAL A 28 5.09 6.99 14.21
C VAL A 28 3.98 6.59 13.23
N LYS A 29 3.32 5.45 13.43
CA LYS A 29 2.16 5.03 12.64
C LYS A 29 1.02 6.06 12.72
N GLY A 30 0.75 6.63 13.90
CA GLY A 30 -0.20 7.73 14.06
C GLY A 30 0.17 8.96 13.22
N GLY A 31 1.45 9.34 13.23
CA GLY A 31 1.99 10.43 12.40
C GLY A 31 1.82 10.16 10.91
N LEU A 32 2.15 8.95 10.44
CA LEU A 32 1.94 8.52 9.06
C LEU A 32 0.47 8.59 8.62
N PHE A 33 -0.45 8.21 9.51
CA PHE A 33 -1.88 8.28 9.22
C PHE A 33 -2.35 9.72 9.01
N MET A 34 -1.81 10.68 9.76
CA MET A 34 -2.19 12.09 9.65
C MET A 34 -1.49 12.82 8.51
N SER A 35 -0.19 12.57 8.32
CA SER A 35 0.65 13.33 7.39
C SER A 35 0.82 12.66 6.03
N GLY A 36 0.49 11.38 5.92
CA GLY A 36 0.85 10.57 4.76
C GLY A 36 2.35 10.33 4.67
N VAL A 37 2.80 9.89 3.50
CA VAL A 37 4.20 9.58 3.25
C VAL A 37 4.58 9.96 1.82
N ASN A 38 5.78 10.49 1.67
CA ASN A 38 6.43 10.68 0.38
C ASN A 38 7.19 9.39 0.02
N ILE A 39 7.20 9.02 -1.26
CA ILE A 39 7.93 7.84 -1.72
C ILE A 39 9.00 8.29 -2.69
N ASP A 40 10.25 8.13 -2.26
CA ASP A 40 11.40 8.38 -3.11
C ASP A 40 11.41 7.41 -4.30
N PRO A 41 11.84 7.81 -5.51
CA PRO A 41 11.93 6.91 -6.66
C PRO A 41 12.74 5.63 -6.39
N SER A 42 13.74 5.67 -5.51
CA SER A 42 14.50 4.48 -5.09
C SER A 42 13.62 3.39 -4.48
N ALA A 43 12.46 3.74 -3.93
CA ALA A 43 11.54 2.79 -3.33
C ALA A 43 10.59 2.11 -4.33
N ASP A 44 10.60 2.47 -5.62
CA ASP A 44 9.63 1.93 -6.59
C ASP A 44 9.87 0.48 -7.02
N GLU A 45 11.08 -0.02 -6.82
CA GLU A 45 11.47 -1.32 -7.32
C GLU A 45 10.55 -2.43 -6.81
N GLY A 46 9.97 -3.18 -7.76
CA GLY A 46 9.13 -4.36 -7.52
C GLY A 46 7.64 -4.07 -7.30
N ILE A 47 7.19 -2.81 -7.32
CA ILE A 47 5.75 -2.49 -7.17
C ILE A 47 4.96 -3.00 -8.38
N GLY A 48 3.88 -3.73 -8.13
CA GLY A 48 3.05 -4.38 -9.16
C GLY A 48 3.53 -5.77 -9.57
N THR A 49 4.71 -6.20 -9.14
CA THR A 49 5.27 -7.53 -9.41
C THR A 49 5.49 -8.31 -8.12
N GLU A 50 6.42 -7.86 -7.29
CA GLU A 50 6.72 -8.43 -5.98
C GLU A 50 5.86 -7.80 -4.87
N TRP A 51 5.74 -6.48 -4.92
CA TRP A 51 5.05 -5.67 -3.93
C TRP A 51 3.68 -5.29 -4.45
N LYS A 52 2.69 -5.32 -3.55
CA LYS A 52 1.30 -5.05 -3.90
C LYS A 52 1.11 -3.57 -4.23
N GLU A 53 0.54 -3.31 -5.39
CA GLU A 53 0.10 -2.01 -5.86
C GLU A 53 -1.23 -1.57 -5.21
N ASP A 54 -1.40 -0.26 -5.00
CA ASP A 54 -2.70 0.35 -4.76
C ASP A 54 -3.49 0.34 -6.08
N ALA A 55 -4.40 -0.61 -6.20
CA ALA A 55 -5.28 -0.76 -7.34
C ALA A 55 -6.39 0.32 -7.40
N GLY A 56 -6.43 1.28 -6.47
CA GLY A 56 -7.39 2.39 -6.48
C GLY A 56 -8.84 1.94 -6.34
N GLN A 57 -9.07 0.79 -5.69
CA GLN A 57 -10.40 0.28 -5.37
C GLN A 57 -11.02 1.12 -4.26
N HIS A 58 -11.58 2.23 -4.68
CA HIS A 58 -12.44 3.07 -3.87
C HIS A 58 -13.89 2.76 -4.30
N HIS A 59 -14.78 2.55 -3.33
CA HIS A 59 -16.22 2.38 -3.60
C HIS A 59 -16.84 3.58 -4.32
N TYR A 60 -16.17 4.74 -4.25
CA TYR A 60 -16.41 5.90 -5.08
C TYR A 60 -15.08 6.63 -5.33
N ASN A 61 -14.60 6.64 -6.57
CA ASN A 61 -13.45 7.44 -6.97
C ASN A 61 -13.78 8.17 -8.29
N PRO A 62 -14.10 9.48 -8.24
CA PRO A 62 -14.39 10.27 -9.44
C PRO A 62 -13.17 10.42 -10.36
N SER A 63 -11.98 10.05 -9.88
CA SER A 63 -10.74 9.97 -10.65
C SER A 63 -10.37 8.54 -11.07
N ALA A 64 -11.26 7.55 -10.88
CA ALA A 64 -11.07 6.18 -11.36
C ALA A 64 -10.99 6.20 -12.89
N GLY A 65 -9.81 5.92 -13.43
CA GLY A 65 -9.52 5.99 -14.87
C GLY A 65 -8.49 7.05 -15.25
N LEU A 66 -8.18 8.01 -14.37
CA LEU A 66 -6.99 8.83 -14.53
C LEU A 66 -5.77 7.94 -14.32
N ARG A 67 -5.01 7.73 -15.40
CA ARG A 67 -3.74 7.00 -15.35
C ARG A 67 -2.82 7.72 -14.36
N ARG A 68 -2.58 7.09 -13.21
CA ARG A 68 -1.48 7.52 -12.35
C ARG A 68 -0.18 7.17 -13.07
N PRO A 69 0.74 8.13 -13.27
CA PRO A 69 1.97 7.89 -14.02
C PRO A 69 2.91 6.89 -13.32
N ARG A 70 2.69 6.65 -12.01
CA ARG A 70 3.48 5.80 -11.15
C ARG A 70 2.56 4.89 -10.34
N LEU A 71 2.88 3.60 -10.29
CA LEU A 71 2.20 2.66 -9.38
C LEU A 71 2.55 3.02 -7.94
N ALA A 72 1.54 3.13 -7.09
CA ALA A 72 1.72 3.35 -5.68
C ALA A 72 1.75 2.00 -4.94
N PRO A 73 2.59 1.82 -3.92
CA PRO A 73 2.50 0.64 -3.06
C PRO A 73 1.26 0.73 -2.17
N TYR A 74 0.63 -0.40 -1.89
CA TYR A 74 -0.62 -0.46 -1.14
C TYR A 74 -0.45 -0.13 0.35
N ALA A 75 0.54 -0.75 0.99
CA ALA A 75 0.76 -0.69 2.42
C ALA A 75 2.18 -1.10 2.76
N MET A 76 2.60 -0.84 4.00
CA MET A 76 3.86 -1.29 4.56
C MET A 76 3.68 -2.03 5.90
N HIS A 77 4.52 -3.05 6.10
CA HIS A 77 4.80 -3.68 7.37
C HIS A 77 5.85 -2.87 8.12
N MET A 78 5.56 -2.62 9.38
CA MET A 78 6.39 -1.90 10.33
C MET A 78 6.88 -2.89 11.40
N PRO A 79 7.89 -2.53 12.20
CA PRO A 79 8.32 -3.34 13.34
C PRO A 79 7.16 -3.67 14.30
N HIS A 80 7.37 -4.69 15.13
CA HIS A 80 6.41 -5.15 16.14
C HIS A 80 5.07 -5.64 15.55
N GLY A 81 5.08 -6.09 14.30
CA GLY A 81 3.90 -6.64 13.62
C GLY A 81 2.84 -5.59 13.24
N LEU A 82 3.18 -4.31 13.37
CA LEU A 82 2.33 -3.21 12.93
C LEU A 82 2.35 -3.10 11.40
N TYR A 83 1.29 -2.53 10.86
CA TYR A 83 1.18 -2.23 9.43
C TYR A 83 0.49 -0.89 9.24
N SER A 84 0.78 -0.22 8.13
CA SER A 84 0.12 1.01 7.72
C SER A 84 -0.26 0.96 6.25
N PRO A 85 -1.53 1.19 5.89
CA PRO A 85 -1.88 1.59 4.53
C PRO A 85 -1.07 2.83 4.15
N ILE A 86 -0.69 2.91 2.88
CA ILE A 86 0.10 4.04 2.37
C ILE A 86 -0.85 5.10 1.83
N TYR A 87 -0.79 6.28 2.44
CA TYR A 87 -1.42 7.48 1.93
C TYR A 87 -0.31 8.38 1.38
N LEU A 88 -0.32 8.60 0.06
CA LEU A 88 0.71 9.39 -0.60
C LEU A 88 0.51 10.88 -0.33
N ASN A 89 1.55 11.54 0.17
CA ASN A 89 1.62 12.98 0.29
C ASN A 89 3.07 13.43 -0.03
N PRO A 90 3.31 14.05 -1.20
CA PRO A 90 4.64 14.52 -1.59
C PRO A 90 5.25 15.54 -0.62
N ASN A 91 4.40 16.25 0.14
CA ASN A 91 4.82 17.26 1.12
C ASN A 91 4.91 16.68 2.54
N SER A 92 4.76 15.37 2.72
CA SER A 92 4.89 14.74 4.04
C SER A 92 6.33 14.86 4.55
N PRO A 93 6.53 15.11 5.85
CA PRO A 93 7.85 14.99 6.45
C PRO A 93 8.31 13.52 6.51
N PHE A 94 7.41 12.55 6.37
CA PHE A 94 7.79 11.15 6.27
C PHE A 94 8.16 10.77 4.85
N ALA A 95 9.27 10.04 4.69
CA ALA A 95 9.72 9.53 3.39
C ALA A 95 10.07 8.04 3.46
N LEU A 96 9.77 7.31 2.38
CA LEU A 96 10.28 5.96 2.15
C LEU A 96 11.43 6.01 1.15
N ARG A 97 12.59 5.47 1.53
CA ARG A 97 13.82 5.46 0.72
C ARG A 97 14.45 4.06 0.80
N ARG A 98 15.06 3.59 -0.30
CA ARG A 98 15.88 2.37 -0.27
C ARG A 98 17.36 2.74 -0.12
N ASP A 99 17.98 2.16 0.90
CA ASP A 99 19.43 2.22 1.10
C ASP A 99 19.99 0.81 1.02
N SER A 100 20.91 0.58 0.07
CA SER A 100 21.56 -0.72 -0.13
C SER A 100 20.55 -1.89 -0.20
N GLY A 101 19.43 -1.69 -0.89
CA GLY A 101 18.37 -2.67 -1.09
C GLY A 101 17.33 -2.75 0.03
N THR A 102 17.61 -2.20 1.21
CA THR A 102 16.67 -2.20 2.35
C THR A 102 15.80 -0.95 2.32
N LEU A 103 14.49 -1.14 2.47
CA LEU A 103 13.54 -0.03 2.54
C LEU A 103 13.45 0.49 3.97
N PHE A 104 13.65 1.80 4.14
CA PHE A 104 13.58 2.46 5.44
C PHE A 104 12.52 3.56 5.44
N LEU A 105 11.93 3.76 6.61
CA LEU A 105 11.13 4.94 6.90
C LEU A 105 12.03 6.04 7.46
N TYR A 106 11.87 7.23 6.91
CA TYR A 106 12.53 8.47 7.31
C TYR A 106 11.51 9.46 7.86
N LEU A 107 11.94 10.27 8.81
CA LEU A 107 11.29 11.52 9.18
C LEU A 107 12.27 12.65 8.89
N GLU A 108 12.00 13.42 7.84
CA GLU A 108 12.94 14.34 7.22
C GLU A 108 14.23 13.58 6.83
N GLU A 109 15.38 13.98 7.37
CA GLU A 109 16.66 13.30 7.14
C GLU A 109 16.99 12.24 8.20
N LEU A 110 16.13 12.07 9.21
CA LEU A 110 16.32 11.07 10.24
C LEU A 110 15.82 9.71 9.77
N ARG A 111 16.74 8.76 9.60
CA ARG A 111 16.41 7.34 9.39
C ARG A 111 15.79 6.76 10.67
N LEU A 112 14.57 6.27 10.57
CA LEU A 112 13.87 5.63 11.69
C LEU A 112 14.20 4.13 11.73
N PHE A 113 13.41 3.31 11.05
CA PHE A 113 13.51 1.85 11.09
C PHE A 113 13.18 1.24 9.72
N PRO A 114 13.66 0.01 9.46
CA PRO A 114 13.34 -0.70 8.23
C PRO A 114 11.86 -1.06 8.18
N VAL A 115 11.31 -1.04 6.98
CA VAL A 115 9.93 -1.45 6.66
C VAL A 115 9.94 -2.35 5.43
N GLN A 116 8.83 -3.01 5.16
CA GLN A 116 8.65 -3.78 3.92
C GLN A 116 7.29 -3.45 3.33
N PHE A 117 7.18 -3.39 2.01
CA PHE A 117 5.86 -3.29 1.40
C PHE A 117 5.05 -4.57 1.61
N GLU A 118 3.73 -4.45 1.52
CA GLU A 118 2.84 -5.60 1.46
C GLU A 118 3.21 -6.47 0.24
N ARG A 119 3.37 -7.77 0.46
CA ARG A 119 3.64 -8.72 -0.62
C ARG A 119 2.44 -8.82 -1.56
N ARG A 120 2.71 -8.89 -2.86
CA ARG A 120 1.66 -9.09 -3.85
C ARG A 120 1.07 -10.51 -3.72
N PRO A 121 -0.25 -10.66 -3.56
CA PRO A 121 -0.87 -11.97 -3.45
C PRO A 121 -0.64 -12.81 -4.70
N LYS A 122 -0.39 -14.12 -4.54
CA LYS A 122 -0.08 -15.03 -5.66
C LYS A 122 -1.18 -15.13 -6.72
N TYR A 123 -2.42 -14.80 -6.37
CA TYR A 123 -3.55 -14.84 -7.31
C TYR A 123 -3.71 -13.55 -8.11
N TYR A 124 -3.06 -12.44 -7.76
CA TYR A 124 -3.16 -11.16 -8.48
C TYR A 124 -2.72 -11.20 -9.96
N PRO A 125 -1.66 -11.95 -10.35
CA PRO A 125 -1.30 -12.13 -11.75
C PRO A 125 -2.23 -13.07 -12.54
N LEU A 126 -3.15 -13.78 -11.89
CA LEU A 126 -4.06 -14.70 -12.57
C LEU A 126 -5.23 -13.93 -13.21
N SER A 127 -5.90 -14.60 -14.15
CA SER A 127 -7.15 -14.12 -14.76
C SER A 127 -8.29 -15.07 -14.46
N THR A 128 -9.52 -14.56 -14.46
CA THR A 128 -10.72 -15.40 -14.46
C THR A 128 -10.83 -16.23 -15.75
N SER A 129 -11.74 -17.21 -15.78
CA SER A 129 -12.09 -17.96 -17.00
C SER A 129 -12.53 -17.06 -18.16
N THR A 130 -13.01 -15.85 -17.87
CA THR A 130 -13.41 -14.82 -18.84
C THR A 130 -12.32 -13.80 -19.16
N GLY A 131 -11.10 -14.01 -18.67
CA GLY A 131 -9.94 -13.15 -18.98
C GLY A 131 -9.83 -11.88 -18.14
N VAL A 132 -10.67 -11.69 -17.12
CA VAL A 132 -10.61 -10.51 -16.24
C VAL A 132 -9.47 -10.68 -15.23
N PRO A 133 -8.54 -9.72 -15.10
CA PRO A 133 -7.45 -9.81 -14.13
C PRO A 133 -7.95 -9.85 -12.68
N MET A 134 -7.44 -10.80 -11.89
CA MET A 134 -7.90 -11.04 -10.51
C MET A 134 -7.65 -9.86 -9.56
N HIS A 135 -6.59 -9.07 -9.79
CA HIS A 135 -6.29 -7.90 -8.97
C HIS A 135 -7.36 -6.78 -9.06
N HIS A 136 -8.23 -6.80 -10.08
CA HIS A 136 -9.39 -5.89 -10.19
C HIS A 136 -10.63 -6.39 -9.45
N LEU A 137 -10.69 -7.68 -9.09
CA LEU A 137 -11.88 -8.32 -8.54
C LEU A 137 -11.75 -8.63 -7.05
N GLY A 138 -10.53 -8.95 -6.60
CA GLY A 138 -10.28 -9.49 -5.27
C GLY A 138 -9.36 -8.63 -4.40
N PRO A 139 -9.80 -7.46 -3.88
CA PRO A 139 -9.02 -6.68 -2.93
C PRO A 139 -8.51 -7.52 -1.77
N HIS A 140 -7.19 -7.68 -1.69
CA HIS A 140 -6.53 -8.27 -0.53
C HIS A 140 -6.23 -7.19 0.51
N ARG A 141 -7.06 -7.03 1.55
CA ARG A 141 -6.87 -6.02 2.59
C ARG A 141 -6.06 -6.58 3.75
N LEU A 142 -4.75 -6.66 3.54
CA LEU A 142 -3.76 -7.11 4.53
C LEU A 142 -4.17 -8.44 5.18
N LYS A 143 -3.84 -8.67 6.45
CA LYS A 143 -4.07 -9.94 7.14
C LYS A 143 -5.53 -10.27 7.47
N ARG A 144 -6.52 -9.45 7.09
CA ARG A 144 -7.88 -9.53 7.67
C ARG A 144 -8.97 -9.90 6.69
N GLN A 145 -8.83 -9.53 5.42
CA GLN A 145 -9.95 -9.63 4.50
C GLN A 145 -9.46 -9.84 3.07
N VAL A 146 -10.01 -10.85 2.43
CA VAL A 146 -10.13 -10.88 0.96
C VAL A 146 -11.57 -10.53 0.66
N LEU A 147 -11.77 -9.43 -0.06
CA LEU A 147 -13.08 -9.01 -0.52
C LEU A 147 -13.16 -9.33 -2.00
N PHE A 148 -14.25 -9.94 -2.46
CA PHE A 148 -14.52 -10.13 -3.88
C PHE A 148 -15.73 -9.28 -4.25
N GLU A 149 -15.50 -8.28 -5.10
CA GLU A 149 -16.55 -7.38 -5.54
C GLU A 149 -17.06 -7.83 -6.90
N TYR A 150 -18.30 -8.30 -6.92
CA TYR A 150 -19.02 -8.67 -8.13
C TYR A 150 -20.10 -7.64 -8.39
N ASN A 151 -20.09 -7.06 -9.59
CA ASN A 151 -21.16 -6.18 -10.05
C ASN A 151 -22.07 -6.94 -11.04
N ALA A 152 -23.32 -7.17 -10.64
CA ALA A 152 -24.33 -7.82 -11.47
C ALA A 152 -24.82 -6.94 -12.64
N TYR A 153 -24.49 -5.65 -12.70
CA TYR A 153 -24.95 -4.76 -13.77
C TYR A 153 -24.45 -5.20 -15.16
N CYS A 154 -23.31 -5.87 -15.29
CA CYS A 154 -22.87 -6.47 -16.56
C CYS A 154 -23.84 -7.57 -17.07
N ARG A 155 -24.63 -8.17 -16.18
CA ARG A 155 -25.69 -9.12 -16.54
C ARG A 155 -26.92 -8.41 -17.14
N TYR A 156 -27.15 -7.15 -16.76
CA TYR A 156 -28.29 -6.34 -17.21
C TYR A 156 -27.97 -5.49 -18.45
N SER A 157 -26.76 -4.93 -18.57
CA SER A 157 -26.36 -4.14 -19.76
C SER A 157 -26.08 -5.00 -21.00
N GLY A 158 -25.89 -6.32 -20.84
CA GLY A 158 -25.90 -7.30 -21.93
C GLY A 158 -27.30 -7.77 -22.36
N GLN A 159 -28.34 -7.52 -21.55
CA GLN A 159 -29.72 -7.94 -21.85
C GLN A 159 -30.48 -6.98 -22.78
N SER A 160 -29.92 -5.82 -23.10
CA SER A 160 -30.53 -4.86 -24.05
C SER A 160 -30.26 -5.18 -25.53
N ARG A 161 -29.65 -6.32 -25.85
CA ARG A 161 -29.56 -6.84 -27.23
C ARG A 161 -29.98 -8.31 -27.28
N LEU A 162 -31.24 -8.50 -27.66
CA LEU A 162 -31.82 -9.57 -28.47
C LEU A 162 -31.13 -10.96 -28.44
N ASN A 163 -31.92 -11.94 -27.98
CA ASN A 163 -31.91 -13.35 -28.33
C ASN A 163 -30.73 -14.24 -27.90
N GLY A 164 -31.07 -15.19 -27.01
CA GLY A 164 -30.54 -16.55 -27.08
C GLY A 164 -29.51 -16.93 -26.02
N ASN A 165 -30.02 -17.52 -24.93
CA ASN A 165 -29.37 -18.50 -24.06
C ASN A 165 -27.94 -18.22 -23.56
N LEU A 166 -27.79 -17.96 -22.25
CA LEU A 166 -26.54 -18.21 -21.55
C LEU A 166 -26.78 -18.88 -20.19
N LYS A 167 -26.37 -20.16 -20.12
CA LYS A 167 -26.12 -20.91 -18.89
C LYS A 167 -24.75 -20.51 -18.33
N PHE A 168 -24.63 -20.56 -17.00
CA PHE A 168 -23.37 -20.39 -16.28
C PHE A 168 -22.52 -21.65 -16.40
N VAL A 169 -21.22 -21.48 -16.67
CA VAL A 169 -20.13 -22.37 -16.27
C VAL A 169 -19.13 -21.54 -15.49
#